data_AF-A0A5D2BWV5-F1
#
_entry.id   AF-A0A5D2BWV5-F1
#
_cell.length_a   1.000
_cell.length_b   1.000
_cell.length_c   1.000
_cell.angle_alpha   90.00
_cell.angle_beta   90.00
_cell.angle_gamma   90.00
#
_symmetry.space_group_name_H-M   'P 1'
#
loop_
_entity.id
_entity.type
_entity.pdbx_description
1 polymer ?
#
loop_
_entity_poly.entity_id
_entity_poly.type
_entity_poly.pdbx_seq_one_letter_code
_entity_poly.pdbx_strand_id
1 'polypeptide(L)'
;MGDEYLQQFLDETTWYNHIVLGYLLPTNLWYPLPHFLQTWLRNYLAGTLLYLISGFLWCFYIYYLKRNVYVPKDAIPTNKAMLLQIYVAMKAMPWYCALPSLSEYMIENGWTKCYDRVSEVGWLPHLLYLSLYLVFVEFGIYWMHRELHDIKPLYKYLHATHHIYNKQNTLSPFAGDGEDSPWW
;
A
#
# COMPACT_ATOMS: atom_id res chain seq x y z
N MET A 1 -6.28 -27.73 -18.46
CA MET A 1 -5.10 -26.94 -18.04
C MET A 1 -5.46 -25.51 -17.62
N GLY A 2 -6.59 -24.93 -18.06
CA GLY A 2 -7.01 -23.57 -17.65
C GLY A 2 -7.71 -23.51 -16.29
N ASP A 3 -8.68 -24.38 -16.03
CA ASP A 3 -9.55 -24.25 -14.86
C ASP A 3 -8.87 -24.66 -13.54
N GLU A 4 -8.13 -25.78 -13.51
CA GLU A 4 -7.37 -26.21 -12.33
C GLU A 4 -6.26 -25.22 -11.95
N TYR A 5 -5.60 -24.62 -12.96
CA TYR A 5 -4.57 -23.62 -12.73
C TYR A 5 -5.15 -22.31 -12.20
N LEU A 6 -6.34 -21.92 -12.66
CA LEU A 6 -7.04 -20.75 -12.13
C LEU A 6 -7.53 -20.98 -10.70
N GLN A 7 -8.03 -22.21 -10.43
CA GLN A 7 -8.52 -22.63 -9.13
C GLN A 7 -7.44 -22.53 -8.04
N GLN A 8 -6.17 -22.78 -8.39
CA GLN A 8 -5.07 -22.67 -7.42
C GLN A 8 -4.97 -21.26 -6.82
N PHE A 9 -5.20 -20.20 -7.61
CA PHE A 9 -5.12 -18.82 -7.13
C PHE A 9 -6.31 -18.49 -6.23
N LEU A 10 -7.51 -18.97 -6.58
CA LEU A 10 -8.70 -18.87 -5.75
C LEU A 10 -8.50 -19.58 -4.40
N ASP A 11 -7.94 -20.79 -4.42
CA ASP A 11 -7.67 -21.56 -3.20
C ASP A 11 -6.63 -20.86 -2.31
N GLU A 12 -5.59 -20.29 -2.92
CA GLU A 12 -4.54 -19.55 -2.24
C GLU A 12 -5.07 -18.25 -1.59
N THR A 13 -5.80 -17.42 -2.33
CA THR A 13 -6.38 -16.18 -1.78
C THR A 13 -7.45 -16.47 -0.73
N THR A 14 -8.22 -17.55 -0.90
CA THR A 14 -9.15 -18.06 0.12
C THR A 14 -8.40 -18.45 1.37
N TRP A 15 -7.29 -19.18 1.25
CA TRP A 15 -6.45 -19.55 2.39
C TRP A 15 -5.89 -18.31 3.13
N TYR A 16 -5.41 -17.31 2.38
CA TYR A 16 -4.98 -16.03 2.95
C TYR A 16 -6.11 -15.31 3.70
N ASN A 17 -7.33 -15.31 3.15
CA ASN A 17 -8.50 -14.72 3.81
C ASN A 17 -8.76 -15.42 5.15
N HIS A 18 -8.69 -16.75 5.20
CA HIS A 18 -8.86 -17.51 6.44
C HIS A 18 -7.77 -17.22 7.48
N ILE A 19 -6.51 -17.09 7.07
CA ILE A 19 -5.40 -16.77 7.99
C ILE A 19 -5.55 -15.38 8.59
N VAL A 20 -5.86 -14.37 7.80
CA VAL A 20 -5.90 -13.01 8.36
C VAL A 20 -7.23 -12.75 9.04
N LEU A 21 -8.34 -13.01 8.35
CA LEU A 21 -9.67 -12.68 8.86
C LEU A 21 -10.10 -13.64 9.97
N GLY A 22 -9.76 -14.92 9.87
CA GLY A 22 -10.10 -15.91 10.90
C GLY A 22 -9.42 -15.66 12.24
N TYR A 23 -8.21 -15.08 12.24
CA TYR A 23 -7.51 -14.73 13.49
C TYR A 23 -7.88 -13.34 14.02
N LEU A 24 -8.25 -12.40 13.14
CA LEU A 24 -8.54 -11.01 13.54
C LEU A 24 -10.02 -10.74 13.82
N LEU A 25 -10.94 -11.49 13.21
CA LEU A 25 -12.37 -11.22 13.25
C LEU A 25 -13.19 -12.49 13.56
N PRO A 26 -14.29 -12.37 14.34
CA PRO A 26 -15.29 -13.42 14.45
C PRO A 26 -15.82 -13.88 13.09
N THR A 27 -15.93 -15.20 12.88
CA THR A 27 -16.32 -15.81 11.60
C THR A 27 -17.62 -15.26 11.02
N ASN A 28 -18.60 -14.96 11.87
CA ASN A 28 -19.90 -14.44 11.44
C ASN A 28 -19.84 -13.05 10.79
N LEU A 29 -18.76 -12.28 10.97
CA LEU A 29 -18.62 -10.95 10.40
C LEU A 29 -18.08 -10.95 8.97
N TRP A 30 -17.20 -11.89 8.64
CA TRP A 30 -16.47 -11.87 7.37
C TRP A 30 -16.82 -13.03 6.44
N TYR A 31 -17.13 -14.22 6.99
CA TYR A 31 -17.42 -15.41 6.19
C TYR A 31 -18.63 -15.25 5.24
N PRO A 32 -19.72 -14.53 5.61
CA PRO A 32 -20.85 -14.31 4.70
C PRO A 32 -20.57 -13.31 3.57
N LEU A 33 -19.46 -12.58 3.61
CA LEU A 33 -19.15 -11.57 2.61
C LEU A 33 -18.79 -12.25 1.27
N PRO A 34 -19.10 -11.64 0.12
CA PRO A 34 -18.55 -12.05 -1.18
C PRO A 34 -17.02 -12.15 -1.13
N HIS A 35 -16.44 -13.11 -1.85
CA HIS A 35 -15.00 -13.37 -1.86
C HIS A 35 -14.15 -12.11 -2.09
N PHE A 36 -14.54 -11.27 -3.06
CA PHE A 36 -13.88 -9.99 -3.30
C PHE A 36 -13.83 -9.08 -2.07
N LEU A 37 -14.93 -8.99 -1.31
CA LEU A 37 -14.98 -8.18 -0.10
C LEU A 37 -14.19 -8.81 1.05
N GLN A 38 -14.10 -10.15 1.11
CA GLN A 38 -13.18 -10.83 2.03
C GLN A 38 -11.74 -10.46 1.70
N THR A 39 -11.33 -10.59 0.43
CA THR A 39 -9.98 -10.23 -0.04
C THR A 39 -9.65 -8.76 0.20
N TRP A 40 -10.59 -7.86 -0.04
CA TRP A 40 -10.44 -6.44 0.28
C TRP A 40 -10.29 -6.19 1.79
N LEU A 41 -11.13 -6.81 2.61
CA LEU A 41 -11.05 -6.68 4.07
C LEU A 41 -9.72 -7.26 4.60
N ARG A 42 -9.26 -8.38 4.03
CA ARG A 42 -7.98 -9.01 4.34
C ARG A 42 -6.83 -8.05 4.05
N ASN A 43 -6.78 -7.50 2.83
CA ASN A 43 -5.75 -6.54 2.41
C ASN A 43 -5.80 -5.27 3.27
N TYR A 44 -6.99 -4.76 3.59
CA TYR A 44 -7.15 -3.60 4.46
C TYR A 44 -6.60 -3.85 5.86
N LEU A 45 -6.98 -4.95 6.52
CA LEU A 45 -6.51 -5.25 7.87
C LEU A 45 -5.02 -5.56 7.92
N ALA A 46 -4.54 -6.46 7.05
CA ALA A 46 -3.13 -6.83 7.00
C ALA A 46 -2.25 -5.62 6.64
N GLY A 47 -2.63 -4.86 5.60
CA GLY A 47 -1.93 -3.65 5.17
C GLY A 47 -1.89 -2.57 6.26
N THR A 48 -3.01 -2.34 6.95
CA THR A 48 -3.08 -1.39 8.06
C THR A 48 -2.20 -1.81 9.23
N LEU A 49 -2.23 -3.10 9.61
CA LEU A 49 -1.38 -3.62 10.68
C LEU A 49 0.10 -3.49 10.31
N LEU A 50 0.48 -3.89 9.10
CA LEU A 50 1.85 -3.76 8.62
C LEU A 50 2.31 -2.31 8.65
N TYR A 51 1.49 -1.38 8.13
CA TYR A 51 1.79 0.06 8.10
C TYR A 51 1.94 0.66 9.50
N LEU A 52 0.99 0.41 10.40
CA LEU A 52 1.02 0.98 11.76
C LEU A 52 2.11 0.36 12.63
N ILE A 53 2.33 -0.96 12.56
CA ILE A 53 3.37 -1.63 13.34
C ILE A 53 4.75 -1.20 12.85
N SER A 54 5.01 -1.21 11.54
CA SER A 54 6.30 -0.78 10.99
C SER A 54 6.58 0.70 11.29
N GLY A 55 5.59 1.58 11.10
CA GLY A 55 5.70 3.00 11.44
C GLY A 55 5.92 3.23 12.92
N PHE A 56 5.23 2.47 13.79
CA PHE A 56 5.47 2.51 15.24
C PHE A 56 6.88 2.07 15.60
N LEU A 57 7.36 0.93 15.08
CA LEU A 57 8.70 0.42 15.35
C LEU A 57 9.78 1.40 14.88
N TRP A 58 9.59 2.01 13.71
CA TRP A 58 10.47 3.06 13.21
C TRP A 58 10.47 4.28 14.14
N CYS A 59 9.31 4.78 14.54
CA CYS A 59 9.19 5.90 15.48
C CYS A 59 9.82 5.58 16.83
N PHE A 60 9.60 4.38 17.36
CA PHE A 60 10.20 3.92 18.61
C PHE A 60 11.73 3.87 18.49
N TYR A 61 12.27 3.34 17.39
CA TYR A 61 13.71 3.28 17.19
C TYR A 61 14.33 4.67 17.02
N ILE A 62 13.78 5.53 16.16
CA ILE A 62 14.38 6.82 15.81
C ILE A 62 14.11 7.89 16.88
N TYR A 63 12.87 8.03 17.35
CA TYR A 63 12.48 9.11 18.27
C TYR A 63 12.72 8.79 19.74
N TYR A 64 12.76 7.49 20.10
CA TYR A 64 12.98 7.07 21.49
C TYR A 64 14.39 6.49 21.69
N LEU A 65 14.78 5.42 20.99
CA LEU A 65 16.08 4.76 21.22
C LEU A 65 17.28 5.54 20.66
N LYS A 66 17.13 6.16 19.49
CA LYS A 66 18.19 6.91 18.78
C LYS A 66 17.86 8.39 18.67
N ARG A 67 17.25 8.93 19.72
CA ARG A 67 16.81 10.32 19.79
C ARG A 67 17.95 11.28 19.52
N ASN A 68 17.73 12.23 18.62
CA ASN A 68 18.70 13.25 18.19
C ASN A 68 19.97 12.70 17.49
N VAL A 69 19.97 11.43 17.07
CA VAL A 69 21.08 10.85 16.29
C VAL A 69 20.84 11.06 14.80
N TYR A 70 19.64 10.75 14.33
CA TYR A 70 19.29 10.80 12.90
C TYR A 70 18.44 12.02 12.53
N VAL A 71 17.69 12.57 13.49
CA VAL A 71 16.76 13.69 13.28
C VAL A 71 16.98 14.74 14.37
N PRO A 72 17.12 16.04 14.03
CA PRO A 72 17.20 17.13 15.00
C PRO A 72 16.01 17.16 15.96
N LYS A 73 16.22 17.68 17.18
CA LYS A 73 15.19 17.69 18.24
C LYS A 73 13.92 18.45 17.85
N ASP A 74 14.09 19.52 17.09
CA ASP A 74 13.06 20.40 16.55
C ASP A 74 12.35 19.85 15.31
N ALA A 75 12.86 18.77 14.72
CA ALA A 75 12.24 18.07 13.60
C ALA A 75 11.39 16.85 14.01
N ILE A 76 11.36 16.50 15.31
CA ILE A 76 10.48 15.43 15.81
C ILE A 76 9.04 15.97 15.90
N PRO A 77 8.07 15.38 15.19
CA PRO A 77 6.71 15.87 15.16
C PRO A 77 6.00 15.69 16.51
N THR A 78 5.07 16.59 16.81
CA THR A 78 4.20 16.49 18.00
C THR A 78 3.21 15.33 17.88
N ASN A 79 2.70 14.82 19.01
CA ASN A 79 1.65 13.79 19.01
C ASN A 79 0.41 14.19 18.21
N LYS A 80 0.03 15.49 18.25
CA LYS A 80 -1.08 16.01 17.44
C LYS A 80 -0.80 15.90 15.94
N ALA A 81 0.41 16.21 15.52
CA ALA A 81 0.83 16.05 14.12
C ALA A 81 0.85 14.57 13.72
N MET A 82 1.29 13.66 14.59
CA MET A 82 1.26 12.20 14.34
C MET A 82 -0.14 11.66 14.16
N LEU A 83 -1.05 11.98 15.06
CA LEU A 83 -2.43 11.54 14.94
C LEU A 83 -3.09 12.06 13.66
N LEU A 84 -2.77 13.30 13.27
CA LEU A 84 -3.31 13.90 12.05
C LEU A 84 -2.73 13.23 10.78
N GLN A 85 -1.43 12.97 10.74
CA GLN A 85 -0.78 12.27 9.63
C GLN A 85 -1.33 10.84 9.47
N ILE A 86 -1.44 10.09 10.57
CA ILE A 86 -2.09 8.77 10.59
C ILE A 86 -3.54 8.87 10.10
N TYR A 87 -4.32 9.84 10.58
CA TYR A 87 -5.71 10.01 10.17
C TYR A 87 -5.85 10.26 8.67
N VAL A 88 -4.99 11.09 8.08
CA VAL A 88 -4.98 11.35 6.64
C VAL A 88 -4.59 10.10 5.86
N ALA A 89 -3.53 9.40 6.27
CA ALA A 89 -3.11 8.14 5.65
C ALA A 89 -4.23 7.08 5.68
N MET A 90 -4.91 6.94 6.83
CA MET A 90 -5.99 5.98 7.01
C MET A 90 -7.24 6.30 6.17
N LYS A 91 -7.44 7.54 5.69
CA LYS A 91 -8.49 7.84 4.71
C LYS A 91 -8.20 7.29 3.32
N ALA A 92 -6.92 7.23 2.95
CA ALA A 92 -6.49 6.70 1.66
C ALA A 92 -6.36 5.17 1.67
N MET A 93 -6.07 4.58 2.83
CA MET A 93 -5.81 3.14 2.99
C MET A 93 -6.89 2.21 2.38
N PRO A 94 -8.21 2.46 2.55
CA PRO A 94 -9.26 1.66 1.92
C PRO A 94 -9.13 1.55 0.40
N TRP A 95 -8.77 2.67 -0.25
CA TRP A 95 -8.61 2.76 -1.71
C TRP A 95 -7.29 2.15 -2.16
N TYR A 96 -6.22 2.36 -1.39
CA TYR A 96 -4.93 1.75 -1.67
C TYR A 96 -5.02 0.22 -1.63
N CYS A 97 -5.75 -0.34 -0.66
CA CYS A 97 -5.99 -1.78 -0.54
C CYS A 97 -6.98 -2.33 -1.59
N ALA A 98 -7.76 -1.48 -2.25
CA ALA A 98 -8.64 -1.93 -3.34
C ALA A 98 -7.85 -2.34 -4.59
N LEU A 99 -6.68 -1.74 -4.84
CA LEU A 99 -5.83 -2.06 -5.99
C LEU A 99 -5.33 -3.52 -5.98
N PRO A 100 -4.66 -4.03 -4.92
CA PRO A 100 -4.26 -5.44 -4.88
C PRO A 100 -5.47 -6.37 -4.91
N SER A 101 -6.60 -6.01 -4.28
CA SER A 101 -7.82 -6.83 -4.33
C SER A 101 -8.42 -6.91 -5.73
N LEU A 102 -8.41 -5.82 -6.49
CA LEU A 102 -8.80 -5.84 -7.90
C LEU A 102 -7.83 -6.68 -8.73
N SER A 103 -6.52 -6.59 -8.47
CA SER A 103 -5.52 -7.42 -9.16
C SER A 103 -5.76 -8.91 -8.90
N GLU A 104 -6.02 -9.30 -7.65
CA GLU A 104 -6.34 -10.69 -7.29
C GLU A 104 -7.62 -11.14 -8.01
N TYR A 105 -8.67 -10.32 -7.99
CA TYR A 105 -9.90 -10.62 -8.71
C TYR A 105 -9.66 -10.82 -10.22
N MET A 106 -8.83 -9.98 -10.85
CA MET A 106 -8.47 -10.14 -12.26
C MET A 106 -7.69 -11.43 -12.53
N ILE A 107 -6.82 -11.83 -11.59
CA ILE A 107 -6.07 -13.09 -11.66
C ILE A 107 -7.04 -14.27 -11.54
N GLU A 108 -7.89 -14.28 -10.52
CA GLU A 108 -8.88 -15.33 -10.23
C GLU A 108 -9.93 -15.51 -11.35
N ASN A 109 -10.18 -14.49 -12.17
CA ASN A 109 -11.09 -14.56 -13.31
C ASN A 109 -10.36 -14.80 -14.65
N GLY A 110 -9.03 -15.00 -14.63
CA GLY A 110 -8.24 -15.27 -15.83
C GLY A 110 -8.11 -14.07 -16.78
N TRP A 111 -8.35 -12.84 -16.29
CA TRP A 111 -8.22 -11.61 -17.08
C TRP A 111 -6.76 -11.22 -17.30
N THR A 112 -5.86 -11.79 -16.51
CA THR A 112 -4.41 -11.59 -16.63
C THR A 112 -3.71 -12.94 -16.72
N LYS A 113 -2.52 -12.94 -17.32
CA LYS A 113 -1.64 -14.11 -17.32
C LYS A 113 -0.68 -14.02 -16.15
N CYS A 114 -1.14 -14.49 -14.99
CA CYS A 114 -0.32 -14.64 -13.80
C CYS A 114 0.45 -15.96 -13.83
N TYR A 115 1.66 -15.96 -13.27
CA TYR A 115 2.50 -17.15 -13.14
C TYR A 115 2.79 -17.37 -11.66
N ASP A 116 2.41 -18.53 -11.12
CA ASP A 116 2.68 -18.91 -9.71
C ASP A 116 4.20 -19.07 -9.50
N ARG A 117 4.92 -19.61 -10.49
CA ARG A 117 6.34 -19.97 -10.35
C ARG A 117 7.20 -19.39 -11.45
N VAL A 118 8.42 -18.98 -11.05
CA VAL A 118 9.48 -18.58 -11.99
C VAL A 118 9.79 -19.68 -13.00
N SER A 119 9.67 -20.96 -12.62
CA SER A 119 9.91 -22.10 -13.52
C SER A 119 8.96 -22.17 -14.72
N GLU A 120 7.81 -21.50 -14.67
CA GLU A 120 6.83 -21.49 -15.76
C GLU A 120 7.21 -20.56 -16.91
N VAL A 121 8.03 -19.56 -16.62
CA VAL A 121 8.52 -18.57 -17.61
C VAL A 121 10.04 -18.62 -17.80
N GLY A 122 10.77 -19.17 -16.83
CA GLY A 122 12.22 -19.13 -16.76
C GLY A 122 12.77 -17.82 -16.18
N TRP A 123 14.00 -17.89 -15.65
CA TRP A 123 14.65 -16.76 -14.98
C TRP A 123 14.85 -15.54 -15.88
N LEU A 124 15.24 -15.74 -17.14
CA LEU A 124 15.48 -14.62 -18.05
C LEU A 124 14.19 -13.82 -18.35
N PRO A 125 13.08 -14.46 -18.80
CA PRO A 125 11.81 -13.75 -18.95
C PRO A 125 11.29 -13.15 -17.64
N HIS A 126 11.45 -13.84 -16.51
CA HIS A 126 11.07 -13.29 -15.20
C HIS A 126 11.79 -11.98 -14.87
N LEU A 127 13.11 -11.92 -15.06
CA LEU A 127 13.90 -10.70 -14.84
C LEU A 127 13.51 -9.57 -15.80
N LEU A 128 13.18 -9.90 -17.05
CA LEU A 128 12.66 -8.93 -18.03
C LEU A 128 11.30 -8.39 -17.61
N TYR A 129 10.36 -9.25 -17.21
CA TYR A 129 9.04 -8.83 -16.73
C TYR A 129 9.14 -7.97 -15.47
N LEU A 130 10.01 -8.34 -14.53
CA LEU A 130 10.29 -7.52 -13.34
C LEU A 130 10.83 -6.14 -13.73
N SER A 131 11.80 -6.10 -14.64
CA SER A 131 12.40 -4.84 -15.10
C SER A 131 11.37 -3.95 -15.81
N LEU A 132 10.55 -4.53 -16.69
CA LEU A 132 9.45 -3.83 -17.36
C LEU A 132 8.43 -3.33 -16.34
N TYR A 133 8.03 -4.15 -15.38
CA TYR A 133 7.12 -3.77 -14.29
C TYR A 133 7.64 -2.55 -13.54
N LEU A 134 8.92 -2.55 -13.11
CA LEU A 134 9.51 -1.41 -12.41
C LEU A 134 9.52 -0.14 -13.25
N VAL A 135 9.85 -0.24 -14.55
CA VAL A 135 9.82 0.91 -15.48
C VAL A 135 8.40 1.45 -15.64
N PHE A 136 7.40 0.59 -15.82
CA PHE A 136 6.00 1.00 -15.96
C PHE A 136 5.45 1.61 -14.68
N VAL A 137 5.78 1.06 -13.53
CA VAL A 137 5.36 1.61 -12.22
C VAL A 137 5.98 2.98 -12.02
N GLU A 138 7.29 3.14 -12.23
CA GLU A 138 7.98 4.42 -12.08
C GLU A 138 7.39 5.49 -13.01
N PHE A 139 7.24 5.15 -14.29
CA PHE A 139 6.64 6.05 -15.27
C PHE A 139 5.19 6.39 -14.92
N GLY A 140 4.40 5.40 -14.48
CA GLY A 140 3.01 5.59 -14.08
C GLY A 140 2.87 6.50 -12.85
N ILE A 141 3.71 6.30 -11.83
CA ILE A 141 3.75 7.15 -10.63
C ILE A 141 4.12 8.57 -11.01
N TYR A 142 5.13 8.77 -11.86
CA TYR A 142 5.53 10.10 -12.33
C TYR A 142 4.36 10.84 -13.00
N TRP A 143 3.68 10.22 -13.96
CA TRP A 143 2.57 10.87 -14.65
C TRP A 143 1.37 11.10 -13.74
N MET A 144 1.02 10.14 -12.88
CA MET A 144 -0.04 10.33 -11.90
C MET A 144 0.25 11.51 -10.97
N HIS A 145 1.47 11.59 -10.42
CA HIS A 145 1.86 12.69 -9.54
C HIS A 145 1.84 14.01 -10.31
N ARG A 146 2.40 14.06 -11.53
CA ARG A 146 2.34 15.25 -12.38
C ARG A 146 0.91 15.70 -12.63
N GLU A 147 0.00 14.79 -12.98
CA GLU A 147 -1.41 15.10 -13.21
C GLU A 147 -2.13 15.58 -11.94
N LEU A 148 -1.76 15.05 -10.77
CA LEU A 148 -2.23 15.54 -9.47
C LEU A 148 -1.82 17.01 -9.22
N HIS A 149 -0.75 17.49 -9.82
CA HIS A 149 -0.35 18.90 -9.81
C HIS A 149 -1.01 19.73 -10.91
N ASP A 150 -1.04 19.22 -12.15
CA ASP A 150 -1.49 19.97 -13.33
C ASP A 150 -3.03 20.13 -13.35
N ILE A 151 -3.78 19.16 -12.83
CA ILE A 151 -5.25 19.13 -12.87
C ILE A 151 -5.83 19.71 -11.56
N LYS A 152 -6.40 20.92 -11.64
CA LYS A 152 -6.88 21.69 -10.46
C LYS A 152 -7.81 20.93 -9.49
N PRO A 153 -8.83 20.17 -9.93
CA PRO A 153 -9.63 19.37 -9.01
C PRO A 153 -8.84 18.28 -8.29
N LEU A 154 -7.94 17.58 -9.00
CA LEU A 154 -7.09 16.54 -8.41
C LEU A 154 -6.14 17.15 -7.38
N TYR A 155 -5.53 18.28 -7.70
CA TYR A 155 -4.72 19.02 -6.74
C TYR A 155 -5.52 19.38 -5.49
N LYS A 156 -6.68 20.02 -5.66
CA LYS A 156 -7.46 20.54 -4.53
C LYS A 156 -7.98 19.44 -3.60
N TYR A 157 -8.45 18.32 -4.14
CA TYR A 157 -9.16 17.31 -3.36
C TYR A 157 -8.30 16.11 -2.97
N LEU A 158 -7.25 15.79 -3.73
CA LEU A 158 -6.41 14.62 -3.49
C LEU A 158 -4.99 15.01 -3.07
N HIS A 159 -4.38 16.01 -3.72
CA HIS A 159 -2.95 16.27 -3.56
C HIS A 159 -2.59 17.35 -2.52
N ALA A 160 -3.41 18.40 -2.37
CA ALA A 160 -3.09 19.53 -1.50
C ALA A 160 -2.94 19.12 -0.03
N THR A 161 -3.72 18.11 0.40
CA THR A 161 -3.64 17.56 1.76
C THR A 161 -2.28 16.90 2.03
N HIS A 162 -1.65 16.31 1.01
CA HIS A 162 -0.32 15.70 1.11
C HIS A 162 0.76 16.78 1.37
N HIS A 163 0.71 17.89 0.62
CA HIS A 163 1.65 19.03 0.76
C HIS A 163 1.57 19.78 2.09
N ILE A 164 0.40 19.80 2.75
CA ILE A 164 0.23 20.48 4.04
C ILE A 164 1.15 19.89 5.13
N TYR A 165 1.56 18.63 5.00
CA TYR A 165 2.36 17.91 6.00
C TYR A 165 3.85 17.79 5.65
N ASN A 166 4.26 18.33 4.50
CA ASN A 166 5.61 18.30 3.97
C ASN A 166 6.52 19.43 4.51
N LYS A 167 6.27 19.92 5.73
CA LYS A 167 7.21 20.84 6.36
C LYS A 167 8.39 20.03 6.86
N GLN A 168 9.61 20.44 6.49
CA GLN A 168 10.89 19.79 6.85
C GLN A 168 11.03 19.42 8.34
N ASN A 169 10.23 20.04 9.22
CA ASN A 169 10.27 19.86 10.66
C ASN A 169 9.22 18.86 11.19
N THR A 170 8.56 18.07 10.33
CA THR A 170 7.54 17.07 10.73
C THR A 170 7.67 15.73 10.02
N LEU A 171 8.90 15.36 9.64
CA LEU A 171 9.22 14.06 9.06
C LEU A 171 8.69 12.94 9.95
N SER A 172 8.04 11.95 9.36
CA SER A 172 7.54 10.76 10.06
C SER A 172 7.17 9.69 9.02
N PRO A 173 7.11 8.40 9.40
CA PRO A 173 6.70 7.34 8.49
C PRO A 173 5.21 7.44 8.11
N PHE A 174 4.46 8.32 8.79
CA PHE A 174 3.07 8.61 8.51
C PHE A 174 2.86 9.88 7.67
N ALA A 175 3.93 10.65 7.44
CA ALA A 175 3.89 11.83 6.60
C ALA A 175 3.92 11.42 5.12
N GLY A 176 3.21 12.18 4.29
CA GLY A 176 3.49 12.19 2.87
C GLY A 176 4.75 13.01 2.65
N ASP A 177 5.90 12.34 2.50
CA ASP A 177 7.16 12.99 2.18
C ASP A 177 7.16 13.24 0.67
N GLY A 178 7.08 14.51 0.28
CA GLY A 178 7.06 14.90 -1.12
C GLY A 178 8.03 16.05 -1.25
N GLU A 179 9.32 15.77 -1.29
CA GLU A 179 10.38 16.77 -1.40
C GLU A 179 9.91 17.91 -2.33
N ASP A 180 9.83 19.14 -1.81
CA ASP A 180 9.55 20.36 -2.60
C ASP A 180 10.74 20.66 -3.52
N SER A 181 11.16 19.66 -4.28
CA SER A 181 12.19 19.73 -5.29
C SER A 181 11.54 20.40 -6.50
N PRO A 182 12.12 21.50 -7.01
CA PRO A 182 11.63 22.14 -8.24
C PRO A 182 11.86 21.28 -9.50
N TRP A 183 12.30 20.03 -9.32
CA TRP A 183 12.63 19.08 -10.39
C TRP A 183 11.64 17.90 -10.48
N TRP A 184 10.54 17.93 -9.73
CA TRP A 184 9.39 17.01 -9.86
C TRP A 184 8.12 17.77 -10.26
#